data_AF-Q29XV7-F1
#
_entry.id   AF-Q29XV7-F1
#
_cell.length_a   1.000
_cell.length_b   1.000
_cell.length_c   1.000
_cell.angle_alpha   90.00
_cell.angle_beta   90.00
_cell.angle_gamma   90.00
#
_symmetry.space_group_name_H-M   'P 1'
#
loop_
_entity.id
_entity.type
_entity.pdbx_description
1 polymer ?
#
loop_
_entity_poly.entity_id
_entity_poly.type
_entity_poly.pdbx_seq_one_letter_code
_entity_poly.pdbx_strand_id
1 'polypeptide(L)'
;DPHTATCFKMLDPLKPSIITSTAEWTKFTPSMIKALYDRDSKNEKEDLKFIAKEFNVQVKDEILALFDLKNSDEKVFEARNIKKEILDWMQK
;
A
#
# COMPACT_ATOMS: atom_id res chain seq x y z
N ASP A 1 0.38 -7.89 5.17
CA ASP A 1 -0.30 -6.59 5.14
C ASP A 1 -1.55 -6.67 6.05
N PRO A 2 -2.22 -5.56 6.40
CA PRO A 2 -3.38 -5.58 7.31
C PRO A 2 -4.58 -6.39 6.78
N HIS A 3 -4.79 -6.50 5.46
CA HIS A 3 -5.88 -7.30 4.89
C HIS A 3 -5.64 -8.78 5.17
N THR A 4 -4.45 -9.29 4.84
CA THR A 4 -4.10 -10.70 5.10
C THR A 4 -4.07 -11.00 6.60
N ALA A 5 -3.55 -10.08 7.42
CA ALA A 5 -3.50 -10.24 8.88
C ALA A 5 -4.90 -10.38 9.51
N THR A 6 -5.90 -9.69 8.95
CA THR A 6 -7.30 -9.83 9.39
C THR A 6 -7.83 -11.25 9.17
N CYS A 7 -7.46 -11.89 8.04
CA CYS A 7 -7.81 -13.28 7.79
C CYS A 7 -7.13 -14.23 8.79
N PHE A 8 -5.84 -14.01 9.10
CA PHE A 8 -5.14 -14.81 10.12
C PHE A 8 -5.78 -14.70 11.50
N LYS A 9 -6.29 -13.52 11.87
CA LYS A 9 -7.01 -13.33 13.15
C LYS A 9 -8.27 -14.18 13.26
N MET A 10 -8.93 -14.48 12.14
CA MET A 10 -10.16 -15.27 12.09
C MET A 10 -9.91 -16.75 11.78
N LEU A 11 -8.64 -17.17 11.66
CA LEU A 11 -8.28 -18.53 11.26
C LEU A 11 -8.65 -19.53 12.36
N ASP A 12 -9.37 -20.60 11.98
CA ASP A 12 -9.58 -21.77 12.81
C ASP A 12 -8.40 -22.74 12.63
N PRO A 13 -7.53 -22.94 13.64
CA PRO A 13 -6.32 -23.76 13.50
C PRO A 13 -6.62 -25.25 13.33
N LEU A 14 -7.85 -25.69 13.58
CA LEU A 14 -8.25 -27.09 13.44
C LEU A 14 -8.73 -27.43 12.02
N LYS A 15 -8.84 -26.44 11.13
CA LYS A 15 -9.37 -26.63 9.77
C LYS A 15 -8.38 -26.18 8.70
N PRO A 16 -8.07 -27.04 7.71
CA PRO A 16 -7.34 -26.62 6.53
C PRO A 16 -8.07 -25.46 5.85
N SER A 17 -7.35 -24.36 5.66
CA SER A 17 -7.91 -23.11 5.12
C SER A 17 -6.94 -22.52 4.10
N ILE A 18 -7.48 -21.87 3.07
CA ILE A 18 -6.69 -21.10 2.10
C ILE A 18 -6.99 -19.62 2.36
N ILE A 19 -5.95 -18.85 2.67
CA ILE A 19 -6.03 -17.40 2.77
C ILE A 19 -5.47 -16.80 1.49
N THR A 20 -6.28 -15.99 0.80
CA THR A 20 -5.81 -15.19 -0.33
C THR A 20 -5.18 -13.91 0.20
N SER A 21 -3.87 -13.75 0.00
CA SER A 21 -3.19 -12.49 0.30
C SER A 21 -3.54 -11.46 -0.77
N THR A 22 -4.41 -10.50 -0.42
CA THR A 22 -5.01 -9.57 -1.39
C THR A 22 -4.13 -8.36 -1.71
N ALA A 23 -3.09 -8.11 -0.90
CA ALA A 23 -2.16 -7.03 -1.13
C ALA A 23 -0.77 -7.32 -0.56
N GLU A 24 0.24 -6.76 -1.22
CA GLU A 24 1.63 -6.80 -0.77
C GLU A 24 1.83 -5.78 0.38
N TRP A 25 2.70 -6.08 1.35
CA TRP A 25 2.85 -5.30 2.59
C TRP A 25 3.39 -3.87 2.38
N THR A 26 4.19 -3.64 1.34
CA THR A 26 4.77 -2.34 0.98
C THR A 26 3.72 -1.26 0.78
N LYS A 27 2.49 -1.64 0.40
CA LYS A 27 1.34 -0.73 0.25
C LYS A 27 0.81 -0.19 1.58
N PHE A 28 1.27 -0.73 2.71
CA PHE A 28 0.77 -0.42 4.06
C PHE A 28 1.91 -0.23 5.06
N THR A 29 3.06 0.27 4.59
CA THR A 29 4.26 0.49 5.43
C THR A 29 3.94 1.20 6.75
N PRO A 30 3.12 2.27 6.80
CA PRO A 30 2.77 2.91 8.07
C PRO A 30 2.08 1.99 9.07
N SER A 31 1.14 1.16 8.58
CA SER A 31 0.45 0.16 9.41
C SER A 31 1.41 -0.92 9.89
N MET A 32 2.36 -1.34 9.04
CA MET A 32 3.38 -2.33 9.41
C MET A 32 4.29 -1.79 10.52
N ILE A 33 4.75 -0.54 10.42
CA ILE A 33 5.57 0.11 11.46
C ILE A 33 4.83 0.18 12.80
N LYS A 34 3.56 0.58 12.76
CA LYS A 34 2.75 0.65 13.98
C LYS A 34 2.55 -0.71 14.62
N ALA A 35 2.27 -1.75 13.83
CA ALA A 35 2.06 -3.09 14.35
C ALA A 35 3.34 -3.76 14.87
N LEU A 36 4.48 -3.55 14.21
CA LEU A 36 5.74 -4.22 14.53
C LEU A 36 6.57 -3.50 15.59
N TYR A 37 6.46 -2.17 15.68
CA TYR A 37 7.34 -1.34 16.52
C TYR A 37 6.60 -0.35 17.42
N ASP A 38 5.26 -0.40 17.44
CA ASP A 38 4.38 0.48 18.24
C ASP A 38 4.64 1.99 18.10
N ARG A 39 5.12 2.42 16.93
CA ARG A 39 5.34 3.84 16.60
C ARG A 39 4.62 4.25 15.33
N ASP A 40 4.43 5.55 15.16
CA ASP A 40 3.92 6.09 13.91
C ASP A 40 5.03 6.23 12.87
N SER A 41 4.67 6.02 11.60
CA SER A 41 5.56 6.25 10.46
C SER A 41 5.69 7.74 10.20
N LYS A 42 6.92 8.24 10.16
CA LYS A 42 7.22 9.66 9.88
C LYS A 42 7.70 9.88 8.45
N ASN A 43 8.36 8.88 7.88
CA ASN A 43 8.83 8.89 6.50
C ASN A 43 8.65 7.47 5.95
N GLU A 44 7.62 7.32 5.14
CA GLU A 44 7.20 6.01 4.65
C GLU A 44 8.29 5.33 3.81
N LYS A 45 9.04 6.07 2.99
CA LYS A 45 10.12 5.50 2.16
C LYS A 45 11.24 4.89 3.01
N GLU A 46 11.67 5.60 4.04
CA GLU A 46 12.74 5.14 4.92
C GLU A 46 12.28 4.01 5.84
N ASP A 47 11.04 4.08 6.32
CA ASP A 47 10.42 3.02 7.11
C ASP A 47 10.23 1.73 6.28
N LEU A 48 9.89 1.86 5.00
CA LEU A 48 9.79 0.74 4.05
C LEU A 48 11.15 0.05 3.88
N LYS A 49 12.22 0.83 3.63
CA LYS A 49 13.59 0.30 3.53
C LYS A 49 14.06 -0.34 4.83
N PHE A 50 13.70 0.25 5.97
CA PHE A 50 14.04 -0.27 7.29
C PHE A 50 13.42 -1.66 7.51
N ILE A 51 12.10 -1.82 7.28
CA ILE A 51 11.43 -3.12 7.38
C ILE A 51 12.05 -4.12 6.39
N ALA A 52 12.30 -3.68 5.15
CA ALA A 52 12.87 -4.55 4.12
C ALA A 52 14.24 -5.12 4.54
N LYS A 53 15.09 -4.26 5.12
CA LYS A 53 16.38 -4.66 5.66
C LYS A 53 16.25 -5.59 6.87
N GLU A 54 15.38 -5.26 7.82
CA GLU A 54 15.19 -6.05 9.05
C GLU A 54 14.76 -7.48 8.76
N PHE A 55 13.82 -7.66 7.83
CA PHE A 55 13.29 -8.97 7.46
C PHE A 55 13.99 -9.60 6.26
N ASN A 56 15.09 -9.00 5.79
CA ASN A 56 15.87 -9.45 4.63
C ASN A 56 14.99 -9.74 3.39
N VAL A 57 14.06 -8.83 3.10
CA VAL A 57 13.18 -8.89 1.91
C VAL A 57 13.59 -7.83 0.91
N GLN A 58 13.53 -8.17 -0.38
CA GLN A 58 13.79 -7.20 -1.43
C GLN A 58 12.55 -6.38 -1.76
N VAL A 59 12.74 -5.07 -1.85
CA VAL A 59 11.75 -4.15 -2.39
C VAL A 59 12.16 -3.81 -3.81
N LYS A 60 11.19 -3.85 -4.73
CA LYS A 60 11.39 -3.47 -6.12
C LYS A 60 11.76 -1.99 -6.24
N ASP A 61 12.77 -1.68 -7.04
CA ASP A 61 13.25 -0.31 -7.25
C ASP A 61 12.15 0.59 -7.82
N GLU A 62 11.24 0.04 -8.62
CA GLU A 62 10.10 0.77 -9.15
C GLU A 62 9.20 1.32 -8.04
N ILE A 63 9.02 0.58 -6.93
CA ILE A 63 8.23 1.05 -5.78
C ILE A 63 8.96 2.19 -5.06
N LEU A 64 10.27 2.10 -4.90
CA LEU A 64 11.07 3.17 -4.29
C LEU A 64 11.07 4.44 -5.14
N ALA A 65 11.07 4.30 -6.47
CA ALA A 65 11.02 5.40 -7.41
C ALA A 65 9.68 6.17 -7.35
N LEU A 66 8.57 5.51 -7.00
CA LEU A 66 7.26 6.18 -6.85
C LEU A 66 7.28 7.29 -5.79
N PHE A 67 8.09 7.17 -4.74
CA PHE A 67 8.21 8.20 -3.70
C PHE A 67 8.87 9.50 -4.19
N ASP A 68 9.62 9.43 -5.29
CA ASP A 68 10.32 10.58 -5.86
C ASP A 68 9.55 11.20 -7.03
N LEU A 69 8.44 10.58 -7.47
CA LEU A 69 7.57 11.13 -8.49
C LEU A 69 6.83 12.36 -7.95
N LYS A 70 6.99 13.49 -8.64
CA LYS A 70 6.16 14.66 -8.39
C LYS A 70 4.78 14.44 -8.98
N ASN A 71 3.75 14.46 -8.14
CA ASN A 71 2.36 14.56 -8.61
C ASN A 71 2.23 15.84 -9.44
N SER A 72 2.11 15.70 -10.75
CA SER A 72 2.19 16.83 -11.69
C SER A 72 0.86 17.56 -11.81
N ASP A 73 -0.27 16.89 -11.53
CA ASP A 73 -1.61 17.37 -11.86
C ASP A 73 -2.65 17.01 -10.79
N GLU A 74 -2.63 17.69 -9.64
CA GLU A 74 -3.80 17.66 -8.73
C GLU A 74 -4.90 18.59 -9.27
N LYS A 75 -5.79 18.04 -10.11
CA LYS A 75 -7.01 18.72 -10.54
C LYS A 75 -8.18 18.21 -9.71
N VAL A 76 -8.84 19.11 -8.98
CA VAL A 76 -10.12 18.81 -8.30
C VAL A 76 -11.25 18.96 -9.30
N PHE A 77 -12.09 17.92 -9.42
CA PHE A 77 -13.24 17.92 -10.32
C PHE A 77 -14.54 17.97 -9.52
N GLU A 78 -15.52 18.71 -10.03
CA GLU A 78 -16.89 18.59 -9.51
C GLU A 78 -17.47 17.23 -9.88
N ALA A 79 -18.19 16.59 -8.95
CA ALA A 79 -18.75 15.25 -9.14
C ALA A 79 -19.61 15.14 -10.41
N ARG A 80 -20.42 16.18 -10.71
CA ARG A 80 -21.25 16.24 -11.91
C ARG A 80 -20.47 16.22 -13.23
N ASN A 81 -19.20 16.62 -13.21
CA ASN A 81 -18.35 16.73 -14.39
C ASN A 81 -17.45 15.50 -14.60
N ILE A 82 -17.33 14.60 -13.62
CA ILE A 82 -16.41 13.43 -13.69
C ILE A 82 -16.59 12.63 -14.98
N LYS A 83 -17.83 12.33 -15.39
CA LYS A 83 -18.09 11.60 -16.63
C LYS A 83 -17.49 12.29 -17.84
N LYS A 84 -17.70 13.61 -17.95
CA LYS A 84 -17.19 14.41 -19.06
C LYS A 84 -15.67 14.40 -19.06
N GLU A 85 -15.05 14.66 -17.90
CA GLU A 85 -13.59 14.73 -17.77
C GLU A 85 -12.90 13.41 -18.10
N ILE A 86 -13.49 12.26 -17.72
CA ILE A 86 -12.99 10.94 -18.10
C ILE A 86 -13.07 10.74 -19.62
N LEU A 87 -14.20 11.09 -20.24
CA LEU A 87 -14.37 10.95 -21.70
C LEU A 87 -13.40 11.85 -22.47
N ASP A 88 -13.23 13.09 -22.03
CA ASP A 88 -12.30 14.05 -22.63
C ASP A 88 -10.84 13.58 -22.48
N TRP A 89 -10.50 12.90 -21.37
CA TRP A 89 -9.17 12.31 -21.17
C TRP A 89 -8.91 11.10 -22.08
N MET A 90 -9.90 10.22 -22.24
CA MET A 90 -9.77 9.02 -23.10
C MET A 90 -9.66 9.34 -24.60
N GLN A 91 -10.04 10.55 -25.02
CA GLN A 91 -9.96 10.99 -26.42
C GLN A 91 -8.61 11.65 -26.77
N LYS A 92 -7.74 11.89 -25.80
CA LYS A 92 -6.37 12.37 -26.02
C LYS A 92 -5.43 11.22 -26.35
#